data_AF-A0A7X7GI29-F1
#
_entry.id   AF-A0A7X7GI29-F1
#
_cell.length_a   1.000
_cell.length_b   1.000
_cell.length_c   1.000
_cell.angle_alpha   90.00
_cell.angle_beta   90.00
_cell.angle_gamma   90.00
#
_symmetry.space_group_name_H-M   'P 1'
#
loop_
_entity.id
_entity.type
_entity.pdbx_description
1 polymer ?
#
loop_
_entity_poly.entity_id
_entity_poly.type
_entity_poly.pdbx_seq_one_letter_code
_entity_poly.pdbx_strand_id
1 'polypeptide(L)'
;MGLSADRAQIDASANHVESVRDNVDGQIAQIRSLVEGSRASWKGEAQTAFANLMERYDASARKQSTALTTIIENIREGNKGYDTTEQASLQAINNAGQSATLDM
;
A
#
# COMPACT_ATOMS: atom_id res chain seq x y z
N MET A 1 9.14 19.03 6.59
CA MET A 1 9.82 17.80 6.13
C MET A 1 8.94 16.53 6.12
N GLY A 2 7.66 16.58 6.55
CA GLY A 2 6.76 15.39 6.54
C GLY A 2 6.25 14.99 5.16
N LEU A 3 5.72 15.93 4.37
CA LEU A 3 5.12 15.65 3.05
C LEU A 3 6.05 14.96 2.05
N SER A 4 7.36 15.24 2.10
CA SER A 4 8.35 14.59 1.22
C SER A 4 8.67 13.15 1.65
N ALA A 5 8.68 12.88 2.95
CA ALA A 5 8.86 11.53 3.49
C ALA A 5 7.64 10.65 3.20
N ASP A 6 6.43 11.22 3.30
CA ASP A 6 5.18 10.54 2.98
C ASP A 6 5.11 10.13 1.50
N ARG A 7 5.52 11.04 0.60
CA ARG A 7 5.57 10.75 -0.83
C ARG A 7 6.54 9.63 -1.17
N ALA A 8 7.72 9.64 -0.55
CA ALA A 8 8.71 8.57 -0.71
C ALA A 8 8.17 7.21 -0.22
N GLN A 9 7.36 7.19 0.84
CA GLN A 9 6.76 5.97 1.35
C GLN A 9 5.62 5.45 0.46
N ILE A 10 4.83 6.34 -0.14
CA ILE A 10 3.84 5.98 -1.16
C ILE A 10 4.53 5.39 -2.39
N ASP A 11 5.59 6.03 -2.87
CA ASP A 11 6.35 5.56 -4.03
C ASP A 11 7.01 4.20 -3.75
N ALA A 12 7.57 4.00 -2.55
CA ALA A 12 8.11 2.70 -2.12
C ALA A 12 7.04 1.60 -2.08
N SER A 13 5.81 1.95 -1.65
CA SER A 13 4.69 1.01 -1.61
C SER A 13 4.22 0.64 -3.00
N ALA A 14 4.13 1.62 -3.92
CA ALA A 14 3.83 1.38 -5.33
C ALA A 14 4.89 0.50 -6.01
N ASN A 15 6.17 0.70 -5.72
CA ASN A 15 7.23 -0.15 -6.25
C ASN A 15 7.15 -1.59 -5.69
N HIS A 16 6.78 -1.75 -4.42
CA HIS A 16 6.57 -3.07 -3.83
C HIS A 16 5.37 -3.78 -4.47
N VAL A 17 4.32 -3.03 -4.80
CA VAL A 17 3.14 -3.49 -5.52
C VAL A 17 3.55 -4.03 -6.91
N GLU A 18 4.30 -3.24 -7.68
CA GLU A 18 4.80 -3.68 -8.99
C GLU A 18 5.69 -4.93 -8.86
N SER A 19 6.58 -4.98 -7.87
CA SER A 19 7.46 -6.14 -7.65
C SER A 19 6.69 -7.43 -7.31
N VAL A 20 5.64 -7.34 -6.48
CA VAL A 20 4.81 -8.51 -6.14
C VAL A 20 4.01 -8.96 -7.36
N ARG A 21 3.51 -8.04 -8.18
CA ARG A 21 2.85 -8.37 -9.44
C ARG A 21 3.80 -9.13 -10.37
N ASP A 22 5.02 -8.63 -10.55
CA ASP A 22 6.03 -9.27 -11.41
C ASP A 22 6.43 -10.66 -10.91
N ASN A 23 6.55 -10.84 -9.59
CA ASN A 23 6.86 -12.15 -9.01
C ASN A 23 5.75 -13.18 -9.30
N VAL A 24 4.50 -12.75 -9.19
CA VAL A 24 3.33 -13.60 -9.47
C VAL A 24 3.23 -13.92 -10.95
N ASP A 25 3.44 -12.94 -11.83
CA ASP A 25 3.47 -13.15 -13.28
C ASP A 25 4.56 -14.15 -13.69
N GLY A 26 5.73 -14.09 -13.04
CA GLY A 26 6.79 -15.09 -13.20
C GLY A 26 6.36 -16.50 -12.77
N GLN A 27 5.66 -16.63 -11.64
CA GLN A 27 5.12 -17.91 -11.19
C GLN A 27 4.06 -18.47 -12.14
N ILE A 28 3.23 -17.61 -12.73
CA ILE A 28 2.24 -17.99 -13.75
C ILE A 28 2.94 -18.57 -14.98
N ALA A 29 3.96 -17.88 -15.48
CA ALA A 29 4.74 -18.34 -16.63
C ALA A 29 5.40 -19.70 -16.36
N GLN A 30 5.94 -19.89 -15.15
CA GLN A 30 6.54 -21.15 -14.73
C GLN A 30 5.52 -22.29 -14.70
N ILE A 31 4.32 -22.04 -14.19
CA ILE A 31 3.23 -23.04 -14.18
C ILE A 31 2.78 -23.37 -15.60
N ARG A 32 2.65 -22.38 -16.49
CA ARG A 32 2.34 -22.63 -17.92
C ARG A 32 3.39 -23.51 -18.59
N SER A 33 4.67 -23.25 -18.31
CA SER A 33 5.77 -24.07 -18.84
C SER A 33 5.72 -25.51 -18.34
N LEU A 34 5.38 -25.71 -17.06
CA LEU A 34 5.20 -27.04 -16.46
C LEU A 34 4.00 -27.78 -17.09
N VAL A 35 2.89 -27.08 -17.30
CA VAL A 35 1.69 -27.64 -17.94
C VAL A 35 1.98 -28.04 -19.38
N GLU A 36 2.62 -27.19 -20.18
CA GLU A 36 2.99 -27.51 -21.57
C GLU A 36 3.94 -28.71 -21.64
N GLY A 37 4.94 -28.79 -20.76
CA GLY A 37 5.89 -29.91 -20.71
C GLY A 37 5.28 -31.24 -20.28
N SER A 38 4.10 -31.23 -19.63
CA SER A 38 3.44 -32.43 -19.09
C SER A 38 2.13 -32.78 -19.79
N ARG A 39 1.81 -32.13 -20.93
CA ARG A 39 0.54 -32.27 -21.68
C ARG A 39 0.12 -33.71 -22.01
N ALA A 40 1.07 -34.64 -22.17
CA ALA A 40 0.78 -36.04 -22.44
C ALA A 40 0.37 -36.84 -21.18
N SER A 41 0.74 -36.38 -19.98
CA SER A 41 0.61 -37.15 -18.72
C SER A 41 -0.36 -36.52 -17.71
N TRP A 42 -0.79 -35.27 -17.89
CA TRP A 42 -1.37 -34.47 -16.79
C TRP A 42 -2.71 -33.78 -17.05
N LYS A 43 -3.56 -34.35 -17.92
CA LYS A 43 -4.95 -33.87 -18.09
C LYS A 43 -5.70 -33.98 -16.75
N GLY A 44 -6.04 -32.84 -16.14
CA GLY A 44 -6.78 -32.73 -14.88
C GLY A 44 -6.01 -31.99 -13.77
N GLU A 45 -4.83 -32.49 -13.40
CA GLU A 45 -4.01 -31.89 -12.33
C GLU A 45 -3.46 -30.50 -12.73
N ALA A 46 -3.11 -30.33 -14.01
CA ALA A 46 -2.74 -29.05 -14.60
C ALA A 46 -3.86 -27.99 -14.51
N GLN A 47 -5.12 -28.42 -14.58
CA GLN A 47 -6.28 -27.53 -14.52
C GLN A 47 -6.50 -27.01 -13.09
N THR A 48 -6.30 -27.87 -12.08
CA THR A 48 -6.31 -27.49 -10.67
C THR A 48 -5.14 -26.56 -10.32
N ALA A 49 -3.94 -26.83 -10.87
CA ALA A 49 -2.79 -25.95 -10.69
C ALA A 49 -3.04 -24.54 -11.27
N PHE A 50 -3.64 -24.45 -12.47
CA PHE A 50 -4.03 -23.17 -13.06
C PHE A 50 -5.12 -22.45 -12.25
N ALA A 51 -6.11 -23.18 -11.72
CA ALA A 51 -7.13 -22.59 -10.86
C ALA A 51 -6.54 -22.01 -9.56
N ASN A 52 -5.69 -22.77 -8.87
CA ASN A 52 -4.98 -22.31 -7.67
C ASN A 52 -4.11 -21.08 -7.95
N LEU A 53 -3.52 -21.02 -9.13
CA LEU A 53 -2.71 -19.88 -9.56
C LEU A 53 -3.54 -18.62 -9.76
N MET A 54 -4.69 -18.73 -10.45
CA MET A 54 -5.62 -17.62 -10.61
C MET A 54 -6.16 -17.12 -9.26
N GLU A 55 -6.43 -18.03 -8.33
CA GLU A 55 -6.84 -17.68 -6.97
C GLU A 55 -5.74 -16.94 -6.20
N ARG A 56 -4.49 -17.39 -6.32
CA ARG A 56 -3.32 -16.68 -5.74
C ARG A 56 -3.09 -15.32 -6.38
N TYR A 57 -3.35 -15.17 -7.69
CA TYR A 57 -3.30 -13.87 -8.38
C TYR A 57 -4.33 -12.90 -7.79
N ASP A 58 -5.60 -13.31 -7.72
CA ASP A 58 -6.67 -12.47 -7.20
C ASP A 58 -6.44 -12.09 -5.74
N ALA A 59 -5.97 -13.03 -4.91
CA ALA A 59 -5.64 -12.77 -3.52
C ALA A 59 -4.47 -11.77 -3.38
N SER A 60 -3.43 -11.91 -4.20
CA SER A 60 -2.26 -11.03 -4.16
C SER A 60 -2.61 -9.61 -4.61
N ALA A 61 -3.36 -9.48 -5.71
CA ALA A 61 -3.81 -8.19 -6.22
C ALA A 61 -4.72 -7.45 -5.21
N ARG A 62 -5.62 -8.17 -4.53
CA ARG A 62 -6.46 -7.59 -3.48
C ARG A 62 -5.64 -7.12 -2.29
N LYS A 63 -4.75 -7.97 -1.76
CA LYS A 63 -3.90 -7.63 -0.61
C LYS A 63 -3.07 -6.37 -0.89
N GLN A 64 -2.59 -6.27 -2.13
CA GLN A 64 -1.80 -5.17 -2.61
C GLN A 64 -2.61 -3.86 -2.72
N SER A 65 -3.79 -3.91 -3.31
CA SER A 65 -4.71 -2.76 -3.36
C SER A 65 -5.12 -2.30 -1.96
N THR A 66 -5.43 -3.24 -1.06
CA THR A 66 -5.80 -2.93 0.33
C THR A 66 -4.65 -2.25 1.06
N ALA A 67 -3.42 -2.76 0.95
CA ALA A 67 -2.27 -2.16 1.62
C ALA A 67 -2.03 -0.71 1.15
N LEU A 68 -2.11 -0.44 -0.15
CA LEU A 68 -1.98 0.90 -0.71
C LEU A 68 -3.08 1.85 -0.19
N THR A 69 -4.33 1.41 -0.19
CA THR A 69 -5.45 2.20 0.31
C THR A 69 -5.30 2.51 1.80
N THR A 70 -4.95 1.52 2.61
CA THR A 70 -4.74 1.70 4.06
C THR A 70 -3.57 2.66 4.34
N ILE A 71 -2.50 2.61 3.56
CA ILE A 71 -1.38 3.55 3.70
C ILE A 71 -1.84 4.99 3.36
N ILE A 72 -2.59 5.17 2.27
CA ILE A 72 -3.12 6.48 1.89
C ILE A 72 -4.08 7.03 2.97
N GLU A 73 -4.94 6.17 3.53
CA GLU A 73 -5.84 6.53 4.62
C GLU A 73 -5.08 6.94 5.88
N ASN A 74 -4.12 6.13 6.31
CA ASN A 74 -3.28 6.42 7.48
C ASN A 74 -2.46 7.71 7.31
N ILE A 75 -1.92 7.98 6.11
CA ILE A 75 -1.20 9.23 5.83
C ILE A 75 -2.15 10.44 5.87
N ARG A 76 -3.38 10.30 5.34
CA ARG A 76 -4.38 11.38 5.39
C ARG A 76 -4.87 11.64 6.80
N GLU A 77 -5.08 10.60 7.60
CA GLU A 77 -5.48 10.72 9.00
C GLU A 77 -4.37 11.32 9.86
N GLY A 78 -3.12 10.86 9.67
CA GLY A 78 -1.95 11.42 10.33
C GLY A 78 -1.73 12.90 10.01
N ASN A 79 -1.89 13.30 8.75
CA ASN A 79 -1.75 14.70 8.33
C ASN A 79 -2.87 15.60 8.88
N LYS A 80 -4.13 15.14 8.90
CA LYS A 80 -5.22 15.88 9.55
C LYS A 80 -4.96 16.10 11.05
N GLY A 81 -4.41 15.09 11.72
CA GLY A 81 -4.04 15.19 13.14
C GLY A 81 -2.95 16.23 13.38
N TYR A 82 -1.92 16.25 12.53
CA TYR A 82 -0.83 17.23 12.60
C TYR A 82 -1.30 18.67 12.37
N ASP A 83 -2.04 18.93 11.28
CA ASP A 83 -2.54 20.27 10.96
C ASP A 83 -3.44 20.83 12.07
N THR A 84 -4.32 19.98 12.63
CA THR A 84 -5.24 20.39 13.70
C THR A 84 -4.47 20.72 14.98
N THR A 85 -3.44 19.94 15.30
CA THR A 85 -2.62 20.13 16.51
C THR A 85 -1.75 21.39 16.38
N GLU A 86 -1.17 21.63 15.21
CA GLU A 86 -0.36 22.82 14.96
C GLU A 86 -1.21 24.09 14.96
N GLN A 87 -2.39 24.10 14.33
CA GLN A 87 -3.31 25.22 14.42
C GLN A 87 -3.77 25.50 15.85
N ALA A 88 -4.11 24.45 16.61
CA ALA A 88 -4.52 24.61 18.01
C ALA A 88 -3.37 25.17 18.87
N SER A 89 -2.14 24.72 18.64
CA SER A 89 -0.96 25.21 19.37
C SER A 89 -0.64 26.67 19.02
N LEU A 90 -0.70 27.04 17.75
CA LEU A 90 -0.52 28.43 17.30
C LEU A 90 -1.60 29.37 17.84
N GLN A 91 -2.87 28.92 17.87
CA GLN A 91 -3.95 29.69 18.48
C GLN A 91 -3.75 29.84 19.99
N ALA A 92 -3.36 28.79 20.69
CA ALA A 92 -3.05 28.85 22.12
C ALA A 92 -1.88 29.81 22.42
N ILE A 93 -0.83 29.79 21.60
CA ILE A 93 0.31 30.71 21.72
C ILE A 93 -0.11 32.15 21.46
N ASN A 94 -0.89 32.41 20.40
CA ASN A 94 -1.40 33.75 20.11
C ASN A 94 -2.30 34.28 21.23
N ASN A 95 -3.15 33.44 21.81
CA ASN A 95 -4.02 33.81 22.94
C ASN A 95 -3.22 34.04 24.24
N ALA A 96 -2.16 33.25 24.47
CA ALA A 96 -1.26 33.44 25.61
C ALA A 96 -0.42 34.71 25.47
N GLY A 97 0.08 35.01 24.26
CA GLY A 97 0.80 36.24 23.96
C GLY A 97 -0.07 37.48 24.13
N GLN A 98 -1.33 37.45 23.69
CA GLN A 98 -2.29 38.54 23.90
C GLN A 98 -2.64 38.75 25.38
N SER A 99 -2.82 37.68 26.14
CA SER A 99 -3.09 37.76 27.59
C SER A 99 -1.90 38.33 28.36
N ALA A 100 -0.67 37.93 28.02
CA ALA A 100 0.54 38.43 28.66
C ALA A 100 0.83 39.92 28.37
N THR A 101 0.36 40.45 27.23
CA THR A 101 0.48 41.87 26.89
C THR A 101 -0.59 42.76 27.52
N LEU A 102 -1.64 42.18 28.11
CA LEU A 102 -2.73 42.92 28.77
C LEU A 102 -2.50 43.10 30.28
N ASP A 103 -1.57 42.34 30.87
CA ASP A 103 -1.25 42.35 32.31
C ASP A 103 0.03 43.16 32.67
N MET A 104 0.57 43.92 31.71
CA MET A 104 1.70 44.87 31.88
C MET A 104 1.28 46.29 31.51
#